data_AF-A0A6L6L8Q6-F1
#
_entry.id   AF-A0A6L6L8Q6-F1
#
_cell.length_a   1.000
_cell.length_b   1.000
_cell.length_c   1.000
_cell.angle_alpha   90.00
_cell.angle_beta   90.00
_cell.angle_gamma   90.00
#
_symmetry.space_group_name_H-M   'P 1'
#
loop_
_entity.id
_entity.type
_entity.pdbx_description
1 polymer ?
#
loop_
_entity_poly.entity_id
_entity_poly.type
_entity_poly.pdbx_seq_one_letter_code
_entity_poly.pdbx_strand_id
1 'polypeptide(L)'
;MNRKEKNPAGMILRAERIRQGKGQKEVCYGICVVSYLSKIERGSAEPDMAILKQLFARLGINYETDSAFLTESRKQIDEFFYNLQYGLENETVWKKLAGKWDWLLMSPLTIDIRLVSAIYYSESTWKEVDESFIESLMKKEADGNDIQNFLNENVSTLVRLEDCMDEKQYAYYSLVCSRLTKDPAEKMEWYQKVQHGLQNTLGMSCLISGYYEQAEYDAIHRMENRFVTAALEEGNVYALADYYFMNGSAYACVDMDEMMTVYYERTRRLLQNTGWWKEYEQGLYYNMGATYLAVGRYEEALDCLNRVRSEDFLLCHKKAWLHLLLGNTREADHYLAIMKQLLSRKDMKGKMAERLMYEELCMEQKQDFTADPAYLDLIERLIRALIKEKSFGFLYQYKNVILEAYTRQRKYKKALEFSEQISAKTRKSTF
;
A
#
# COMPACT_ATOMS: atom_id res chain seq x y z
N MET A 1 -0.43 -27.33 -5.19
CA MET A 1 -0.12 -28.16 -6.37
C MET A 1 1.30 -27.78 -6.77
N ASN A 2 2.30 -28.67 -6.59
CA ASN A 2 3.70 -28.34 -6.87
C ASN A 2 3.86 -27.90 -8.32
N ARG A 3 4.10 -26.60 -8.55
CA ARG A 3 4.48 -26.07 -9.86
C ARG A 3 5.85 -26.67 -10.19
N LYS A 4 5.98 -27.35 -11.32
CA LYS A 4 7.29 -27.80 -11.80
C LYS A 4 7.99 -26.57 -12.36
N GLU A 5 8.99 -26.07 -11.65
CA GLU A 5 9.70 -24.83 -11.97
C GLU A 5 10.31 -24.91 -13.37
N LYS A 6 9.96 -23.94 -14.23
CA LYS A 6 10.59 -23.78 -15.55
C LYS A 6 11.83 -22.90 -15.42
N ASN A 7 12.87 -23.21 -16.19
CA ASN A 7 14.07 -22.37 -16.21
C ASN A 7 13.78 -21.03 -16.94
N PRO A 8 13.92 -19.86 -16.25
CA PRO A 8 13.64 -18.56 -16.86
C PRO A 8 14.62 -18.20 -17.98
N ALA A 9 15.85 -18.72 -17.95
CA ALA A 9 16.87 -18.43 -18.95
C ALA A 9 16.45 -18.86 -20.36
N GLY A 10 15.72 -19.98 -20.48
CA GLY A 10 15.19 -20.43 -21.76
C GLY A 10 14.16 -19.47 -22.38
N MET A 11 13.29 -18.91 -21.54
CA MET A 11 12.28 -17.94 -22.00
C MET A 11 12.92 -16.61 -22.41
N ILE A 12 13.94 -16.16 -21.67
CA ILE A 12 14.73 -14.97 -22.01
C ILE A 12 15.50 -15.19 -23.31
N LEU A 13 16.16 -16.35 -23.46
CA LEU A 13 16.86 -16.72 -24.69
C LEU A 13 15.93 -16.68 -25.90
N ARG A 14 14.70 -17.20 -25.76
CA ARG A 14 13.67 -17.12 -26.81
C ARG A 14 13.31 -15.67 -27.14
N ALA A 15 13.06 -14.84 -26.13
CA ALA A 15 12.68 -13.44 -26.32
C ALA A 15 13.77 -12.67 -27.06
N GLU A 16 15.04 -12.82 -26.64
CA GLU A 16 16.20 -12.18 -27.26
C GLU A 16 16.45 -12.68 -28.69
N ARG A 17 16.29 -13.99 -28.92
CA ARG A 17 16.40 -14.55 -30.27
C ARG A 17 15.36 -13.95 -31.22
N ILE A 18 14.10 -13.86 -30.78
CA ILE A 18 13.01 -13.28 -31.58
C ILE A 18 13.27 -11.79 -31.81
N ARG A 19 13.72 -11.04 -30.79
CA ARG A 19 14.06 -9.62 -30.88
C ARG A 19 15.14 -9.34 -31.92
N GLN A 20 16.12 -10.24 -32.06
CA GLN A 20 17.19 -10.14 -33.06
C GLN A 20 16.83 -10.73 -34.43
N GLY A 21 15.60 -11.25 -34.61
CA GLY A 21 15.18 -11.88 -35.87
C GLY A 21 15.87 -13.20 -36.19
N LYS A 22 16.49 -13.85 -35.21
CA LYS A 22 17.33 -15.05 -35.42
C LYS A 22 16.53 -16.35 -35.37
N GLY A 23 16.91 -17.31 -36.20
CA GLY A 23 16.30 -18.65 -36.23
C GLY A 23 16.85 -19.57 -35.14
N GLN A 24 16.08 -20.55 -34.66
CA GLN A 24 16.59 -21.57 -33.72
C GLN A 24 17.80 -22.32 -34.31
N LYS A 25 17.74 -22.67 -35.60
CA LYS A 25 18.84 -23.31 -36.35
C LYS A 25 20.14 -22.48 -36.32
N GLU A 26 20.01 -21.17 -36.43
CA GLU A 26 21.16 -20.25 -36.42
C GLU A 26 21.80 -20.20 -35.03
N VAL A 27 20.98 -20.07 -33.98
CA VAL A 27 21.44 -19.90 -32.60
C VAL A 27 22.03 -21.20 -32.03
N CYS A 28 21.45 -22.37 -32.33
CA CYS A 28 21.95 -23.63 -31.77
C CYS A 28 23.10 -24.28 -32.56
N TYR A 29 23.47 -23.73 -33.72
CA TYR A 29 24.45 -24.33 -34.62
C TYR A 29 25.81 -24.56 -33.93
N GLY A 30 26.23 -25.83 -33.90
CA GLY A 30 27.49 -26.25 -33.26
C GLY A 30 27.43 -26.35 -31.73
N ILE A 31 26.27 -26.11 -31.12
CA ILE A 31 26.08 -26.12 -29.65
C ILE A 31 25.14 -27.26 -29.25
N CYS A 32 23.96 -27.32 -29.84
CA CYS A 32 22.99 -28.39 -29.58
C CYS A 32 22.01 -28.58 -30.76
N VAL A 33 21.18 -29.62 -30.69
CA VAL A 33 20.15 -29.89 -31.71
C VAL A 33 18.97 -28.90 -31.59
N VAL A 34 18.36 -28.54 -32.72
CA VAL A 34 17.23 -27.58 -32.79
C VAL A 34 16.07 -27.99 -31.87
N SER A 35 15.77 -29.29 -31.81
CA SER A 35 14.72 -29.83 -30.94
C SER A 35 15.03 -29.63 -29.46
N TYR A 36 16.31 -29.61 -29.07
CA TYR A 36 16.75 -29.34 -27.70
C TYR A 36 16.63 -27.84 -27.39
N LEU A 37 17.10 -26.95 -28.26
CA LEU A 37 16.87 -25.51 -28.11
C LEU A 37 15.37 -25.17 -27.99
N SER A 38 14.53 -25.78 -28.83
CA SER A 38 13.08 -25.62 -28.75
C SER A 38 12.48 -26.09 -27.42
N LYS A 39 13.06 -27.13 -26.80
CA LYS A 39 12.63 -27.58 -25.46
C LYS A 39 13.10 -26.63 -24.36
N ILE A 40 14.34 -26.13 -24.44
CA ILE A 40 14.90 -25.12 -23.54
C ILE A 40 14.03 -23.87 -23.56
N GLU A 41 13.73 -23.33 -24.75
CA GLU A 41 12.93 -22.10 -24.92
C GLU A 41 11.48 -22.21 -24.44
N ARG A 42 10.98 -23.42 -24.24
CA ARG A 42 9.66 -23.71 -23.68
C ARG A 42 9.69 -24.06 -22.19
N GLY A 43 10.88 -24.06 -21.57
CA GLY A 43 11.06 -24.48 -20.17
C GLY A 43 10.85 -25.98 -19.95
N SER A 44 10.91 -26.79 -21.00
CA SER A 44 10.66 -28.24 -20.96
C SER A 44 11.93 -29.10 -20.93
N ALA A 45 13.10 -28.45 -20.97
CA ALA A 45 14.40 -29.06 -20.75
C ALA A 45 15.29 -28.09 -19.97
N GLU A 46 16.06 -28.63 -19.03
CA GLU A 46 17.08 -27.89 -18.29
C GLU A 46 18.44 -28.04 -18.98
N PRO A 47 18.98 -26.97 -19.59
CA PRO A 47 20.31 -26.99 -20.15
C PRO A 47 21.38 -26.84 -19.07
N ASP A 48 22.52 -27.48 -19.28
CA ASP A 48 23.75 -27.16 -18.56
C ASP A 48 24.15 -25.69 -18.79
N MET A 49 24.76 -25.06 -17.79
CA MET A 49 25.22 -23.68 -17.84
C MET A 49 26.19 -23.40 -18.99
N ALA A 50 27.04 -24.37 -19.35
CA ALA A 50 27.95 -24.24 -20.49
C ALA A 50 27.19 -24.09 -21.83
N ILE A 51 26.07 -24.82 -21.99
CA ILE A 51 25.21 -24.70 -23.18
C ILE A 51 24.50 -23.36 -23.18
N LEU A 52 23.93 -22.93 -22.05
CA LEU A 52 23.28 -21.62 -21.93
C LEU A 52 24.23 -20.48 -22.31
N LYS A 53 25.44 -20.48 -21.74
CA LYS A 53 26.44 -19.45 -22.00
C LYS A 53 26.79 -19.35 -23.49
N GLN A 54 26.96 -20.49 -24.16
CA GLN A 54 27.22 -20.51 -25.61
C GLN A 54 26.04 -20.00 -26.43
N LEU A 55 24.80 -20.36 -26.06
CA LEU A 55 23.59 -19.90 -26.74
C LEU A 55 23.40 -18.39 -26.61
N PHE A 56 23.58 -17.84 -25.40
CA PHE A 56 23.53 -16.38 -25.17
C PHE A 56 24.68 -15.65 -25.88
N ALA A 57 25.88 -16.22 -25.91
CA ALA A 57 26.99 -15.65 -26.66
C ALA A 57 26.69 -15.54 -28.17
N ARG A 58 25.89 -16.46 -28.73
CA ARG A 58 25.40 -16.39 -30.13
C ARG A 58 24.44 -15.22 -30.39
N LEU A 59 23.80 -14.75 -29.33
CA LEU A 59 22.97 -13.54 -29.33
C LEU A 59 23.78 -12.29 -28.97
N GLY A 60 25.10 -12.39 -28.79
CA GLY A 60 25.94 -11.26 -28.36
C GLY A 60 25.68 -10.83 -26.91
N ILE A 61 25.13 -11.72 -26.09
CA ILE A 61 24.77 -11.47 -24.70
C ILE A 61 25.73 -12.25 -23.81
N ASN A 62 26.33 -11.57 -22.84
CA ASN A 62 27.05 -12.25 -21.78
C ASN A 62 26.05 -12.70 -20.71
N TYR A 63 25.84 -14.01 -20.59
CA TYR A 63 25.04 -14.58 -19.51
C TYR A 63 25.93 -14.82 -18.30
N GLU A 64 25.64 -14.14 -17.20
CA GLU A 64 26.44 -14.13 -15.99
C GLU A 64 26.27 -15.44 -15.21
N THR A 65 27.40 -16.09 -14.94
CA THR A 65 27.47 -17.40 -14.29
C THR A 65 28.57 -17.46 -13.23
N ASP A 66 29.29 -16.36 -12.97
CA ASP A 66 30.34 -16.31 -11.96
C ASP A 66 29.74 -16.57 -10.56
N SER A 67 30.25 -17.61 -9.91
CA SER A 67 29.68 -18.06 -8.64
C SER A 67 29.85 -17.04 -7.52
N ALA A 68 30.93 -16.25 -7.54
CA ALA A 68 31.16 -15.24 -6.50
C ALA A 68 30.19 -14.07 -6.66
N PHE A 69 30.01 -13.58 -7.89
CA PHE A 69 29.01 -12.57 -8.23
C PHE A 69 27.60 -13.01 -7.86
N LEU A 70 27.18 -14.21 -8.27
CA LEU A 70 25.83 -14.71 -7.99
C LEU A 70 25.57 -14.89 -6.50
N THR A 71 26.57 -15.38 -5.75
CA THR A 71 26.45 -15.56 -4.30
C THR A 71 26.32 -14.21 -3.59
N GLU A 72 27.15 -13.23 -3.95
CA GLU A 72 27.10 -11.90 -3.36
C GLU A 72 25.80 -11.16 -3.70
N SER A 73 25.37 -11.21 -4.96
CA SER A 73 24.11 -10.59 -5.38
C SER A 73 22.90 -11.27 -4.75
N ARG A 74 22.92 -12.60 -4.54
CA ARG A 74 21.87 -13.31 -3.80
C ARG A 74 21.76 -12.80 -2.36
N LYS A 75 22.89 -12.61 -1.65
CA LYS A 75 22.87 -12.03 -0.29
C LYS A 75 22.24 -10.64 -0.26
N GLN A 76 22.56 -9.81 -1.25
CA GLN A 76 21.99 -8.45 -1.36
C GLN A 76 20.48 -8.49 -1.64
N ILE A 77 20.01 -9.44 -2.46
CA ILE A 77 18.58 -9.67 -2.69
C ILE A 77 17.89 -10.17 -1.41
N ASP A 78 18.50 -11.11 -0.69
CA ASP A 78 17.95 -11.63 0.56
C ASP A 78 17.90 -10.53 1.64
N GLU A 79 18.92 -9.66 1.71
CA GLU A 79 18.95 -8.47 2.56
C GLU A 79 17.80 -7.50 2.20
N PHE A 80 17.53 -7.28 0.92
CA PHE A 80 16.41 -6.42 0.49
C PHE A 80 15.05 -6.94 1.00
N PHE A 81 14.80 -8.24 0.85
CA PHE A 81 13.56 -8.86 1.31
C PHE A 81 13.47 -8.97 2.84
N TYR A 82 14.60 -9.15 3.52
CA TYR A 82 14.69 -9.04 4.96
C TYR A 82 14.30 -7.64 5.43
N ASN A 83 14.91 -6.60 4.83
CA ASN A 83 14.60 -5.21 5.16
C ASN A 83 13.12 -4.88 4.92
N LEU A 84 12.54 -5.39 3.83
CA LEU A 84 11.10 -5.25 3.54
C LEU A 84 10.23 -5.84 4.66
N GLN A 85 10.54 -7.05 5.14
CA GLN A 85 9.77 -7.72 6.19
C GLN A 85 9.91 -7.02 7.56
N TYR A 86 11.08 -6.46 7.85
CA TYR A 86 11.39 -5.85 9.16
C TYR A 86 11.27 -4.31 9.17
N GLY A 87 10.70 -3.71 8.12
CA GLY A 87 10.48 -2.27 8.04
C GLY A 87 11.78 -1.44 7.97
N LEU A 88 12.86 -2.01 7.44
CA LEU A 88 14.16 -1.34 7.32
C LEU A 88 14.31 -0.63 5.98
N GLU A 89 15.27 0.30 5.94
CA GLU A 89 15.60 1.09 4.76
C GLU A 89 16.18 0.20 3.64
N ASN A 90 15.78 0.45 2.39
CA ASN A 90 16.12 -0.40 1.23
C ASN A 90 16.81 0.33 0.05
N GLU A 91 16.84 1.66 0.02
CA GLU A 91 17.61 2.51 -0.89
C GLU A 91 19.10 2.11 -0.97
N THR A 92 19.77 1.87 0.17
CA THR A 92 21.20 1.50 0.17
C THR A 92 21.45 0.16 -0.52
N VAL A 93 20.60 -0.83 -0.26
CA VAL A 93 20.68 -2.16 -0.88
C VAL A 93 20.28 -2.09 -2.36
N TRP A 94 19.23 -1.34 -2.66
CA TRP A 94 18.76 -1.07 -4.01
C TRP A 94 19.86 -0.45 -4.87
N LYS A 95 20.56 0.60 -4.41
CA LYS A 95 21.65 1.25 -5.15
C LYS A 95 22.77 0.28 -5.54
N LYS A 96 23.12 -0.66 -4.64
CA LYS A 96 24.12 -1.71 -4.94
C LYS A 96 23.64 -2.68 -6.03
N LEU A 97 22.36 -3.08 -5.98
CA LEU A 97 21.75 -3.98 -6.96
C LEU A 97 21.53 -3.30 -8.31
N ALA A 98 21.03 -2.07 -8.30
CA ALA A 98 20.83 -1.21 -9.46
C ALA A 98 22.15 -0.95 -10.21
N GLY A 99 23.27 -0.76 -9.50
CA GLY A 99 24.60 -0.65 -10.10
C GLY A 99 25.07 -1.90 -10.86
N LYS A 100 24.40 -3.05 -10.69
CA LYS A 100 24.68 -4.32 -11.36
C LYS A 100 23.51 -4.79 -12.25
N TRP A 101 22.56 -3.90 -12.52
CA TRP A 101 21.26 -4.22 -13.14
C TRP A 101 21.36 -5.08 -14.40
N ASP A 102 22.15 -4.66 -15.39
CA ASP A 102 22.26 -5.37 -16.68
C ASP A 102 22.79 -6.80 -16.52
N TRP A 103 23.76 -7.00 -15.61
CA TRP A 103 24.33 -8.33 -15.35
C TRP A 103 23.33 -9.22 -14.62
N LEU A 104 22.58 -8.67 -13.65
CA LEU A 104 21.54 -9.41 -12.94
C LEU A 104 20.39 -9.81 -13.85
N LEU A 105 19.98 -8.95 -14.79
CA LEU A 105 18.97 -9.26 -15.78
C LEU A 105 19.37 -10.45 -16.68
N MET A 106 20.67 -10.56 -16.99
CA MET A 106 21.25 -11.63 -17.79
C MET A 106 21.92 -12.70 -16.91
N SER A 107 21.25 -13.11 -15.85
CA SER A 107 21.73 -14.14 -14.91
C SER A 107 20.58 -15.02 -14.41
N PRO A 108 20.88 -16.08 -13.64
CA PRO A 108 19.84 -16.84 -12.93
C PRO A 108 18.98 -15.99 -11.96
N LEU A 109 19.43 -14.80 -11.56
CA LEU A 109 18.76 -13.90 -10.62
C LEU A 109 17.75 -12.94 -11.29
N THR A 110 17.45 -13.15 -12.57
CA THR A 110 16.62 -12.25 -13.39
C THR A 110 15.21 -12.03 -12.86
N ILE A 111 14.57 -13.06 -12.28
CA ILE A 111 13.24 -12.91 -11.65
C ILE A 111 13.39 -12.08 -10.38
N ASP A 112 14.36 -12.43 -9.54
CA ASP A 112 14.57 -11.79 -8.25
C ASP A 112 14.83 -10.29 -8.37
N ILE A 113 15.73 -9.88 -9.26
CA ILE A 113 16.06 -8.46 -9.44
C ILE A 113 14.86 -7.65 -9.99
N ARG A 114 14.03 -8.29 -10.82
CA ARG A 114 12.78 -7.67 -11.32
C ARG A 114 11.76 -7.52 -10.20
N LEU A 115 11.61 -8.52 -9.34
CA LEU A 115 10.76 -8.43 -8.15
C LEU A 115 11.22 -7.32 -7.21
N VAL A 116 12.53 -7.27 -6.91
CA VAL A 116 13.14 -6.19 -6.11
C VAL A 116 12.80 -4.83 -6.69
N SER A 117 13.03 -4.62 -8.00
CA SER A 117 12.72 -3.35 -8.65
C SER A 117 11.23 -3.00 -8.62
N ALA A 118 10.36 -3.97 -8.90
CA ALA A 118 8.93 -3.74 -8.94
C ALA A 118 8.37 -3.42 -7.54
N ILE A 119 8.89 -4.05 -6.49
CA ILE A 119 8.55 -3.75 -5.11
C ILE A 119 9.05 -2.35 -4.72
N TYR A 120 10.32 -2.05 -5.00
CA TYR A 120 10.92 -0.76 -4.68
C TYR A 120 10.16 0.42 -5.30
N TYR A 121 9.83 0.34 -6.59
CA TYR A 121 9.11 1.38 -7.32
C TYR A 121 7.58 1.35 -7.14
N SER A 122 7.02 0.29 -6.54
CA SER A 122 5.58 0.26 -6.19
C SER A 122 5.28 0.76 -4.78
N GLU A 123 6.25 0.70 -3.87
CA GLU A 123 6.17 1.31 -2.53
C GLU A 123 6.19 2.85 -2.58
N SER A 124 6.76 3.39 -3.65
CA SER A 124 7.26 4.75 -3.71
C SER A 124 6.20 5.81 -4.03
N THR A 125 4.91 5.47 -3.95
CA THR A 125 3.82 6.47 -4.04
C THR A 125 3.86 7.52 -2.91
N TRP A 126 4.72 7.35 -1.88
CA TRP A 126 4.79 8.25 -0.71
C TRP A 126 6.21 8.52 -0.16
N LYS A 127 7.29 8.13 -0.85
CA LYS A 127 8.69 8.45 -0.46
C LYS A 127 9.43 9.00 -1.68
N GLU A 128 10.42 9.87 -1.47
CA GLU A 128 11.36 10.29 -2.52
C GLU A 128 11.96 9.03 -3.14
N VAL A 129 11.59 8.75 -4.38
CA VAL A 129 12.07 7.59 -5.11
C VAL A 129 13.48 7.88 -5.58
N ASP A 130 14.34 6.88 -5.64
CA ASP A 130 15.61 7.03 -6.35
C ASP A 130 15.35 7.16 -7.86
N GLU A 131 15.16 8.41 -8.29
CA GLU A 131 15.03 8.82 -9.69
C GLU A 131 16.37 8.67 -10.43
N SER A 132 17.51 8.78 -9.71
CA SER A 132 18.84 8.82 -10.32
C SER A 132 19.17 7.56 -11.13
N PHE A 133 18.66 6.39 -10.71
CA PHE A 133 18.82 5.16 -11.49
C PHE A 133 18.03 5.21 -12.81
N ILE A 134 16.77 5.66 -12.78
CA ILE A 134 15.93 5.79 -13.98
C ILE A 134 16.52 6.86 -14.91
N GLU A 135 16.99 7.97 -14.35
CA GLU A 135 17.67 9.02 -15.11
C GLU A 135 18.92 8.54 -15.82
N SER A 136 19.75 7.75 -15.11
CA SER A 136 20.94 7.12 -15.67
C SER A 136 20.58 6.15 -16.81
N LEU A 137 19.53 5.34 -16.62
CA LEU A 137 19.05 4.38 -17.63
C LEU A 137 18.53 5.09 -18.88
N MET A 138 17.77 6.17 -18.71
CA MET A 138 17.13 6.91 -19.80
C MET A 138 18.01 7.99 -20.43
N LYS A 139 19.10 8.38 -19.76
CA LYS A 139 19.98 9.50 -20.12
C LYS A 139 19.23 10.83 -20.24
N LYS A 140 18.26 11.05 -19.37
CA LYS A 140 17.46 12.28 -19.23
C LYS A 140 16.93 12.37 -17.80
N GLU A 141 16.50 13.56 -17.38
CA GLU A 141 15.67 13.70 -16.17
C GLU A 141 14.42 12.82 -16.31
N ALA A 142 14.11 12.07 -15.27
CA ALA A 142 13.00 11.12 -15.24
C ALA A 142 11.76 11.81 -14.67
N ASP A 143 10.62 11.64 -15.32
CA ASP A 143 9.35 12.05 -14.74
C ASP A 143 8.59 10.86 -14.13
N GLY A 144 7.46 11.14 -13.46
CA GLY A 144 6.63 10.08 -12.89
C GLY A 144 6.08 9.08 -13.92
N ASN A 145 5.93 9.47 -15.19
CA ASN A 145 5.52 8.53 -16.24
C ASN A 145 6.66 7.59 -16.61
N ASP A 146 7.91 8.06 -16.61
CA ASP A 146 9.09 7.26 -16.86
C ASP A 146 9.25 6.15 -15.81
N ILE A 147 9.08 6.48 -14.52
CA ILE A 147 9.08 5.50 -13.42
C ILE A 147 7.96 4.48 -13.61
N GLN A 148 6.74 4.95 -13.93
CA GLN A 148 5.60 4.08 -14.15
C GLN A 148 5.80 3.16 -15.36
N ASN A 149 6.42 3.65 -16.44
CA ASN A 149 6.75 2.86 -17.62
C ASN A 149 7.78 1.78 -17.29
N PHE A 150 8.84 2.12 -16.55
CA PHE A 150 9.83 1.16 -16.08
C PHE A 150 9.19 0.07 -15.20
N LEU A 151 8.29 0.44 -14.28
CA LEU A 151 7.54 -0.50 -13.46
C LEU A 151 6.67 -1.42 -14.33
N ASN A 152 5.93 -0.86 -15.28
CA ASN A 152 5.06 -1.60 -16.20
C ASN A 152 5.84 -2.61 -17.05
N GLU A 153 7.03 -2.26 -17.53
CA GLU A 153 7.89 -3.15 -18.30
C GLU A 153 8.40 -4.34 -17.47
N ASN A 154 8.79 -4.09 -16.22
CA ASN A 154 9.21 -5.14 -15.30
C ASN A 154 8.06 -6.08 -14.96
N VAL A 155 6.88 -5.54 -14.64
CA VAL A 155 5.67 -6.31 -14.36
C VAL A 155 5.25 -7.13 -15.57
N SER A 156 5.22 -6.54 -16.77
CA SER A 156 4.91 -7.26 -18.02
C SER A 156 5.86 -8.43 -18.27
N THR A 157 7.14 -8.28 -17.91
CA THR A 157 8.11 -9.36 -18.01
C THR A 157 7.88 -10.44 -16.95
N LEU A 158 7.57 -10.05 -15.71
CA LEU A 158 7.25 -10.98 -14.62
C LEU A 158 6.01 -11.83 -14.95
N VAL A 159 4.97 -11.25 -15.55
CA VAL A 159 3.79 -11.99 -16.04
C VAL A 159 4.19 -13.10 -17.01
N ARG A 160 5.13 -12.82 -17.94
CA ARG A 160 5.63 -13.84 -18.88
C ARG A 160 6.47 -14.93 -18.20
N LEU A 161 7.00 -14.66 -17.01
CA LEU A 161 7.86 -15.56 -16.25
C LEU A 161 7.14 -16.21 -15.06
N GLU A 162 5.82 -16.04 -14.91
CA GLU A 162 5.06 -16.55 -13.76
C GLU A 162 5.25 -18.06 -13.55
N ASP A 163 5.25 -18.84 -14.63
CA ASP A 163 5.45 -20.29 -14.61
C ASP A 163 6.87 -20.72 -14.17
N CYS A 164 7.82 -19.78 -14.12
CA CYS A 164 9.21 -20.02 -13.73
C CYS A 164 9.47 -19.66 -12.27
N MET A 165 8.50 -19.07 -11.56
CA MET A 165 8.67 -18.63 -10.19
C MET A 165 8.53 -19.80 -9.22
N ASP A 166 9.44 -19.85 -8.24
CA ASP A 166 9.23 -20.65 -7.03
C ASP A 166 8.09 -20.05 -6.17
N GLU A 167 7.71 -20.76 -5.10
CA GLU A 167 6.62 -20.33 -4.21
C GLU A 167 6.86 -18.96 -3.56
N LYS A 168 8.10 -18.67 -3.16
CA LYS A 168 8.48 -17.41 -2.51
C LYS A 168 8.48 -16.26 -3.51
N GLN A 169 9.05 -16.47 -4.70
CA GLN A 169 9.04 -15.52 -5.81
C GLN A 169 7.61 -15.21 -6.25
N TYR A 170 6.74 -16.22 -6.33
CA TYR A 170 5.33 -16.03 -6.68
C TYR A 170 4.58 -15.23 -5.60
N ALA A 171 4.93 -15.42 -4.33
CA ALA A 171 4.36 -14.62 -3.24
C ALA A 171 4.78 -13.14 -3.34
N TYR A 172 6.04 -12.84 -3.64
CA TYR A 172 6.49 -11.46 -3.88
C TYR A 172 5.90 -10.87 -5.17
N TYR A 173 5.74 -11.67 -6.22
CA TYR A 173 5.01 -11.24 -7.41
C TYR A 173 3.54 -10.89 -7.07
N SER A 174 2.90 -11.69 -6.21
CA SER A 174 1.55 -11.41 -5.72
C SER A 174 1.49 -10.11 -4.90
N LEU A 175 2.55 -9.79 -4.14
CA LEU A 175 2.69 -8.51 -3.43
C LEU A 175 2.80 -7.33 -4.41
N VAL A 176 3.54 -7.48 -5.50
CA VAL A 176 3.58 -6.46 -6.57
C VAL A 176 2.19 -6.28 -7.18
N CYS A 177 1.50 -7.38 -7.50
CA CYS A 177 0.15 -7.32 -8.09
C CYS A 177 -0.85 -6.63 -7.15
N SER A 178 -0.81 -6.91 -5.84
CA SER A 178 -1.70 -6.25 -4.88
C SER A 178 -1.47 -4.74 -4.81
N ARG A 179 -0.22 -4.27 -4.92
CA ARG A 179 0.11 -2.83 -4.91
C ARG A 179 -0.40 -2.09 -6.15
N LEU A 180 -0.51 -2.79 -7.28
CA LEU A 180 -1.00 -2.23 -8.54
C LEU A 180 -2.53 -2.34 -8.69
N THR A 181 -3.16 -3.19 -7.88
CA THR A 181 -4.61 -3.44 -7.93
C THR A 181 -5.36 -2.35 -7.18
N LYS A 182 -6.37 -1.75 -7.84
CA LYS A 182 -7.22 -0.71 -7.25
C LYS A 182 -8.48 -1.25 -6.59
N ASP A 183 -9.02 -2.36 -7.10
CA ASP A 183 -10.23 -2.96 -6.55
C ASP A 183 -9.91 -3.70 -5.23
N PRO A 184 -10.56 -3.36 -4.11
CA PRO A 184 -10.24 -3.97 -2.82
C PRO A 184 -10.46 -5.48 -2.75
N ALA A 185 -11.45 -6.02 -3.48
CA ALA A 185 -11.75 -7.45 -3.46
C ALA A 185 -10.68 -8.23 -4.22
N GLU A 186 -10.30 -7.78 -5.42
CA GLU A 186 -9.20 -8.36 -6.19
C GLU A 186 -7.87 -8.25 -5.42
N LYS A 187 -7.63 -7.11 -4.76
CA LYS A 187 -6.44 -6.90 -3.93
C LYS A 187 -6.34 -7.92 -2.79
N MET A 188 -7.47 -8.25 -2.17
CA MET A 188 -7.53 -9.27 -1.12
C MET A 188 -7.14 -10.67 -1.62
N GLU A 189 -7.54 -11.04 -2.83
CA GLU A 189 -7.11 -12.32 -3.44
C GLU A 189 -5.59 -12.39 -3.59
N TRP A 190 -4.95 -11.27 -3.97
CA TRP A 190 -3.49 -11.18 -4.02
C TRP A 190 -2.87 -11.30 -2.64
N TYR A 191 -3.41 -10.62 -1.62
CA TYR A 191 -2.93 -10.74 -0.24
C TYR A 191 -3.02 -12.16 0.32
N GLN A 192 -4.07 -12.92 -0.04
CA GLN A 192 -4.16 -14.34 0.32
C GLN A 192 -3.03 -15.17 -0.29
N LYS A 193 -2.65 -14.89 -1.55
CA LYS A 193 -1.50 -15.55 -2.20
C LYS A 193 -0.18 -15.18 -1.55
N VAL A 194 -0.01 -13.91 -1.15
CA VAL A 194 1.19 -13.46 -0.39
C VAL A 194 1.29 -14.24 0.92
N GLN A 195 0.21 -14.28 1.72
CA GLN A 195 0.22 -15.01 2.99
C GLN A 195 0.47 -16.51 2.79
N HIS A 196 -0.11 -17.11 1.74
CA HIS A 196 0.06 -18.53 1.47
C HIS A 196 1.53 -18.91 1.22
N GLY A 197 2.23 -18.12 0.42
CA GLY A 197 3.61 -18.42 0.04
C GLY A 197 4.69 -17.91 1.00
N LEU A 198 4.47 -16.79 1.71
CA LEU A 198 5.47 -16.28 2.67
C LEU A 198 5.30 -16.83 4.08
N GLN A 199 4.06 -17.04 4.53
CA GLN A 199 3.71 -17.57 5.86
C GLN A 199 4.40 -16.86 7.05
N ASN A 200 4.67 -15.57 6.89
CA ASN A 200 5.35 -14.72 7.88
C ASN A 200 4.53 -13.46 8.18
N THR A 201 5.01 -12.61 9.09
CA THR A 201 4.32 -11.37 9.46
C THR A 201 4.06 -10.42 8.29
N LEU A 202 4.93 -10.35 7.27
CA LEU A 202 4.69 -9.53 6.08
C LEU A 202 3.42 -9.98 5.31
N GLY A 203 3.26 -11.30 5.13
CA GLY A 203 2.05 -11.86 4.56
C GLY A 203 0.81 -11.61 5.41
N MET A 204 0.94 -11.67 6.74
CA MET A 204 -0.19 -11.43 7.63
C MET A 204 -0.58 -9.95 7.65
N SER A 205 0.38 -9.04 7.59
CA SER A 205 0.15 -7.60 7.49
C SER A 205 -0.61 -7.26 6.21
N CYS A 206 -0.28 -7.91 5.09
CA CYS A 206 -1.04 -7.76 3.85
C CYS A 206 -2.54 -8.11 4.03
N LEU A 207 -2.85 -9.21 4.73
CA LEU A 207 -4.25 -9.55 5.02
C LEU A 207 -4.93 -8.51 5.91
N ILE A 208 -4.24 -8.03 6.95
CA ILE A 208 -4.76 -6.98 7.84
C ILE A 208 -5.07 -5.71 7.07
N SER A 209 -4.20 -5.26 6.17
CA SER A 209 -4.46 -4.14 5.27
C SER A 209 -5.70 -4.38 4.40
N GLY A 210 -5.84 -5.57 3.82
CA GLY A 210 -7.02 -5.95 3.02
C GLY A 210 -8.32 -5.93 3.81
N TYR A 211 -8.33 -6.43 5.05
CA TYR A 211 -9.49 -6.34 5.93
C TYR A 211 -9.81 -4.90 6.33
N TYR A 212 -8.78 -4.09 6.58
CA TYR A 212 -8.95 -2.67 6.93
C TYR A 212 -9.61 -1.89 5.79
N GLU A 213 -9.13 -2.07 4.54
CA GLU A 213 -9.69 -1.42 3.35
C GLU A 213 -11.16 -1.79 3.09
N GLN A 214 -11.55 -3.03 3.42
CA GLN A 214 -12.92 -3.52 3.27
C GLN A 214 -13.81 -3.22 4.49
N ALA A 215 -13.27 -2.57 5.53
CA ALA A 215 -13.91 -2.33 6.82
C ALA A 215 -14.38 -3.62 7.53
N GLU A 216 -13.61 -4.69 7.42
CA GLU A 216 -13.81 -5.97 8.12
C GLU A 216 -12.98 -6.03 9.41
N TYR A 217 -13.22 -5.09 10.34
CA TYR A 217 -12.37 -4.91 11.51
C TYR A 217 -12.36 -6.12 12.46
N ASP A 218 -13.45 -6.90 12.56
CA ASP A 218 -13.44 -8.16 13.33
C ASP A 218 -12.39 -9.15 12.84
N ALA A 219 -12.14 -9.19 11.53
CA ALA A 219 -11.16 -10.10 10.97
C ALA A 219 -9.74 -9.73 11.43
N ILE A 220 -9.47 -8.43 11.61
CA ILE A 220 -8.21 -7.92 12.18
C ILE A 220 -8.10 -8.38 13.64
N HIS A 221 -9.14 -8.17 14.45
CA HIS A 221 -9.15 -8.57 15.87
C HIS A 221 -8.96 -10.09 16.04
N ARG A 222 -9.64 -10.92 15.23
CA ARG A 222 -9.48 -12.38 15.27
C ARG A 222 -8.07 -12.86 14.90
N MET A 223 -7.29 -12.06 14.18
CA MET A 223 -5.92 -12.39 13.84
C MET A 223 -4.91 -12.11 14.96
N GLU A 224 -5.30 -11.39 16.02
CA GLU A 224 -4.38 -10.87 17.05
C GLU A 224 -3.41 -11.94 17.58
N ASN A 225 -3.95 -13.01 18.16
CA ASN A 225 -3.12 -14.04 18.79
C ASN A 225 -2.13 -14.64 17.79
N ARG A 226 -2.58 -14.94 16.57
CA ARG A 226 -1.74 -15.54 15.55
C ARG A 226 -0.66 -14.58 15.07
N PHE A 227 -1.00 -13.30 14.88
CA PHE A 227 -0.06 -12.28 14.44
C PHE A 227 0.99 -11.99 15.52
N VAL A 228 0.55 -11.76 16.76
CA VAL A 228 1.44 -11.47 17.89
C VAL A 228 2.41 -12.62 18.13
N THR A 229 1.94 -13.87 18.10
CA THR A 229 2.82 -15.05 18.21
C THR A 229 3.85 -15.09 17.08
N ALA A 230 3.43 -14.94 15.82
CA ALA A 230 4.35 -14.96 14.69
C ALA A 230 5.40 -13.83 14.77
N ALA A 231 4.99 -12.61 15.14
CA ALA A 231 5.91 -11.49 15.29
C ALA A 231 6.93 -11.69 16.41
N LEU A 232 6.53 -12.31 17.52
CA LEU A 232 7.45 -12.64 18.62
C LEU A 232 8.42 -13.77 18.22
N GLU A 233 7.94 -14.80 17.52
CA GLU A 233 8.77 -15.90 17.01
C GLU A 233 9.79 -15.41 15.97
N GLU A 234 9.41 -14.47 15.11
CA GLU A 234 10.30 -13.83 14.13
C GLU A 234 11.24 -12.80 14.75
N GLY A 235 11.02 -12.39 16.01
CA GLY A 235 11.72 -11.26 16.62
C GLY A 235 11.43 -9.91 15.95
N ASN A 236 10.27 -9.79 15.28
CA ASN A 236 9.90 -8.63 14.45
C ASN A 236 9.09 -7.59 15.24
N VAL A 237 9.80 -6.75 16.00
CA VAL A 237 9.18 -5.68 16.81
C VAL A 237 8.49 -4.62 15.94
N TYR A 238 8.99 -4.37 14.73
CA TYR A 238 8.37 -3.46 13.78
C TYR A 238 6.97 -3.94 13.38
N ALA A 239 6.86 -5.18 12.89
CA ALA A 239 5.57 -5.75 12.49
C ALA A 239 4.58 -5.81 13.65
N LEU A 240 5.06 -6.13 14.87
CA LEU A 240 4.23 -6.12 16.07
C LEU A 240 3.66 -4.73 16.38
N ALA A 241 4.48 -3.69 16.26
CA ALA A 241 4.04 -2.32 16.49
C ALA A 241 3.10 -1.81 15.38
N ASP A 242 3.40 -2.12 14.11
CA ASP A 242 2.55 -1.82 12.96
C ASP A 242 1.17 -2.47 13.12
N TYR A 243 1.11 -3.74 13.53
CA TYR A 243 -0.15 -4.40 13.86
C TYR A 243 -0.93 -3.67 14.95
N TYR A 244 -0.29 -3.29 16.06
CA TYR A 244 -0.99 -2.54 17.11
C TYR A 244 -1.48 -1.18 16.61
N PHE A 245 -0.73 -0.49 15.76
CA PHE A 245 -1.18 0.75 15.14
C PHE A 245 -2.41 0.52 14.24
N MET A 246 -2.37 -0.51 13.39
CA MET A 246 -3.48 -0.87 12.51
C MET A 246 -4.72 -1.29 13.30
N ASN A 247 -4.55 -2.05 14.38
CA ASN A 247 -5.65 -2.48 15.25
C ASN A 247 -6.26 -1.29 16.01
N GLY A 248 -5.43 -0.39 16.53
CA GLY A 248 -5.89 0.88 17.12
C GLY A 248 -6.65 1.75 16.11
N SER A 249 -6.18 1.78 14.87
CA SER A 249 -6.86 2.48 13.76
C SER A 249 -8.19 1.85 13.39
N ALA A 250 -8.32 0.53 13.50
CA ALA A 250 -9.59 -0.18 13.29
C ALA A 250 -10.62 0.21 14.36
N TYR A 251 -10.22 0.24 15.65
CA TYR A 251 -11.08 0.73 16.74
C TYR A 251 -11.43 2.22 16.58
N ALA A 252 -10.48 3.04 16.13
CA ALA A 252 -10.72 4.46 15.85
C ALA A 252 -11.79 4.67 14.76
N CYS A 253 -11.85 3.81 13.73
CA CYS A 253 -12.85 3.90 12.67
C CYS A 253 -14.30 3.69 13.15
N VAL A 254 -14.48 3.07 14.32
CA VAL A 254 -15.79 2.79 14.92
C VAL A 254 -16.00 3.53 16.25
N ASP A 255 -15.21 4.59 16.48
CA ASP A 255 -15.22 5.45 17.67
C ASP A 255 -15.06 4.71 19.02
N MET A 256 -14.38 3.56 19.03
CA MET A 256 -14.09 2.81 20.26
C MET A 256 -12.82 3.34 20.94
N ASP A 257 -12.96 4.47 21.63
CA ASP A 257 -11.85 5.26 22.17
C ASP A 257 -11.01 4.53 23.24
N GLU A 258 -11.64 3.77 24.13
CA GLU A 258 -10.92 2.99 25.16
C GLU A 258 -9.97 1.95 24.53
N MET A 259 -10.48 1.14 23.59
CA MET A 259 -9.69 0.11 22.92
C MET A 259 -8.64 0.72 22.00
N MET A 260 -8.99 1.76 21.25
CA MET A 260 -8.07 2.54 20.43
C MET A 260 -6.87 3.04 21.25
N THR A 261 -7.12 3.60 22.43
CA THR A 261 -6.07 4.11 23.33
C THR A 261 -5.11 3.01 23.77
N VAL A 262 -5.62 1.82 24.13
CA VAL A 262 -4.79 0.67 24.54
C VAL A 262 -3.78 0.30 23.45
N TYR A 263 -4.24 0.20 22.20
CA TYR A 263 -3.40 -0.22 21.08
C TYR A 263 -2.40 0.85 20.62
N TYR A 264 -2.80 2.12 20.61
CA TYR A 264 -1.87 3.20 20.32
C TYR A 264 -0.82 3.38 21.42
N GLU A 265 -1.17 3.16 22.69
CA GLU A 265 -0.16 3.15 23.76
C GLU A 265 0.85 2.00 23.60
N ARG A 266 0.41 0.81 23.16
CA ARG A 266 1.34 -0.28 22.82
C ARG A 266 2.27 0.12 21.67
N THR A 267 1.72 0.69 20.60
CA THR A 267 2.50 1.21 19.46
C THR A 267 3.55 2.22 19.92
N ARG A 268 3.14 3.23 20.70
CA ARG A 268 4.02 4.27 21.22
C ARG A 268 5.12 3.70 22.11
N ARG A 269 4.79 2.78 23.03
CA ARG A 269 5.78 2.17 23.93
C ARG A 269 6.85 1.36 23.18
N LEU A 270 6.48 0.72 22.08
CA LEU A 270 7.42 -0.02 21.23
C LEU A 270 8.27 0.91 20.37
N LEU A 271 7.69 1.99 19.83
CA LEU A 271 8.34 2.77 18.78
C LEU A 271 8.94 4.10 19.22
N GLN A 272 8.50 4.72 20.32
CA GLN A 272 8.81 6.14 20.67
C GLN A 272 10.31 6.52 20.68
N ASN A 273 11.21 5.56 20.85
CA ASN A 273 12.66 5.77 20.86
C ASN A 273 13.37 5.16 19.63
N THR A 274 12.62 4.88 18.56
CA THR A 274 13.12 4.28 17.32
C THR A 274 12.99 5.25 16.14
N GLY A 275 13.73 4.98 15.06
CA GLY A 275 13.58 5.75 13.81
C GLY A 275 12.18 5.67 13.20
N TRP A 276 11.46 4.57 13.45
CA TRP A 276 10.11 4.34 12.94
C TRP A 276 9.07 5.28 13.52
N TRP A 277 9.24 5.79 14.75
CA TRP A 277 8.21 6.61 15.41
C TRP A 277 7.70 7.77 14.56
N LYS A 278 8.59 8.40 13.78
CA LYS A 278 8.26 9.54 12.92
C LYS A 278 7.20 9.20 11.87
N GLU A 279 7.13 7.94 11.42
CA GLU A 279 6.14 7.48 10.43
C GLU A 279 4.75 7.29 11.05
N TYR A 280 4.67 7.04 12.36
CA TYR A 280 3.41 6.73 13.06
C TYR A 280 2.86 7.89 13.89
N GLU A 281 3.73 8.73 14.46
CA GLU A 281 3.37 9.77 15.43
C GLU A 281 2.21 10.66 14.98
N GLN A 282 2.30 11.17 13.75
CA GLN A 282 1.32 12.11 13.19
C GLN A 282 -0.04 11.43 12.99
N GLY A 283 -0.06 10.25 12.37
CA GLY A 283 -1.28 9.49 12.12
C GLY A 283 -1.95 9.02 13.42
N LEU A 284 -1.15 8.63 14.42
CA LEU A 284 -1.62 8.21 15.72
C LEU A 284 -2.34 9.35 16.44
N TYR A 285 -1.71 10.52 16.57
CA TYR A 285 -2.32 11.66 17.23
C TYR A 285 -3.50 12.24 16.46
N TYR A 286 -3.45 12.22 15.13
CA TYR A 286 -4.61 12.58 14.31
C TYR A 286 -5.81 11.67 14.58
N ASN A 287 -5.61 10.34 14.55
CA ASN A 287 -6.68 9.37 14.75
C ASN A 287 -7.24 9.44 16.19
N MET A 288 -6.38 9.60 17.20
CA MET A 288 -6.82 9.84 18.58
C MET A 288 -7.68 11.10 18.67
N GLY A 289 -7.19 12.22 18.13
CA GLY A 289 -7.90 13.49 18.17
C GLY A 289 -9.24 13.46 17.44
N ALA A 290 -9.30 12.82 16.28
CA ALA A 290 -10.53 12.64 15.53
C ALA A 290 -11.54 11.73 16.25
N THR A 291 -11.06 10.70 16.95
CA THR A 291 -11.92 9.80 17.73
C THR A 291 -12.47 10.50 18.97
N TYR A 292 -11.63 11.18 19.74
CA TYR A 292 -12.06 11.96 20.91
C TYR A 292 -13.05 13.06 20.54
N LEU A 293 -12.85 13.71 19.39
CA LEU A 293 -13.83 14.65 18.85
C LEU A 293 -15.19 13.98 18.64
N ALA A 294 -15.22 12.81 18.00
CA ALA A 294 -16.47 12.10 17.69
C ALA A 294 -17.25 11.64 18.93
N VAL A 295 -16.55 11.30 20.02
CA VAL A 295 -17.18 10.87 21.29
C VAL A 295 -17.43 12.03 22.28
N GLY A 296 -17.15 13.28 21.90
CA GLY A 296 -17.43 14.47 22.71
C GLY A 296 -16.35 14.84 23.74
N ARG A 297 -15.16 14.23 23.65
CA ARG A 297 -14.00 14.48 24.53
C ARG A 297 -13.12 15.61 23.98
N TYR A 298 -13.66 16.82 23.99
CA TYR A 298 -13.11 17.95 23.23
C TYR A 298 -11.73 18.45 23.69
N GLU A 299 -11.45 18.43 24.99
CA GLU A 299 -10.13 18.85 25.50
C GLU A 299 -9.02 17.89 25.06
N GLU A 300 -9.28 16.59 25.12
CA GLU A 300 -8.35 15.54 24.74
C GLU A 300 -8.18 15.46 23.23
N ALA A 301 -9.25 15.73 22.49
CA ALA A 301 -9.20 15.93 21.05
C ALA A 301 -8.25 17.07 20.69
N LEU A 302 -8.36 18.22 21.37
CA LEU A 302 -7.51 19.38 21.13
C LEU A 302 -6.04 19.09 21.44
N ASP A 303 -5.74 18.44 22.57
CA ASP A 303 -4.36 18.07 22.93
C ASP A 303 -3.72 17.18 21.85
N CYS A 304 -4.45 16.15 21.41
CA CYS A 304 -3.96 15.25 20.37
C CYS A 304 -3.74 15.97 19.03
N LEU A 305 -4.73 16.74 18.56
CA LEU A 305 -4.64 17.45 17.28
C LEU A 305 -3.54 18.53 17.28
N ASN A 306 -3.17 19.09 18.43
CA ASN A 306 -2.06 20.05 18.54
C ASN A 306 -0.67 19.40 18.48
N ARG A 307 -0.56 18.08 18.67
CA ARG A 307 0.69 17.34 18.47
C ARG A 307 0.96 17.01 17.00
N VAL A 308 -0.06 17.09 16.16
CA VAL A 308 0.07 16.91 14.72
C VAL A 308 0.70 18.18 14.13
N ARG A 309 1.81 18.00 13.42
CA ARG A 309 2.65 19.05 12.82
C ARG A 309 2.29 19.33 11.36
N SER A 310 1.64 18.39 10.66
CA SER A 310 1.20 18.61 9.28
C SER A 310 0.01 19.58 9.25
N GLU A 311 0.10 20.67 8.48
CA GLU A 311 -1.05 21.54 8.20
C GLU A 311 -1.78 21.08 6.93
N ASP A 312 -2.23 19.83 6.93
CA ASP A 312 -3.04 19.27 5.85
C ASP A 312 -4.53 19.56 6.02
N PHE A 313 -5.31 19.31 4.96
CA PHE A 313 -6.74 19.60 4.94
C PHE A 313 -7.49 18.87 6.06
N LEU A 314 -7.12 17.62 6.35
CA LEU A 314 -7.83 16.77 7.30
C LEU A 314 -7.59 17.23 8.73
N LEU A 315 -6.37 17.64 9.07
CA LEU A 315 -6.09 18.25 10.38
C LEU A 315 -6.87 19.56 10.55
N CYS A 316 -6.79 20.47 9.57
CA CYS A 316 -7.51 21.75 9.62
C CYS A 316 -9.01 21.54 9.74
N HIS A 317 -9.57 20.56 9.03
CA HIS A 317 -10.96 20.17 9.14
C HIS A 317 -11.34 19.77 10.58
N LYS A 318 -10.55 18.87 11.21
CA LYS A 318 -10.84 18.43 12.58
C LYS A 318 -10.72 19.57 13.60
N LYS A 319 -9.74 20.46 13.44
CA LYS A 319 -9.60 21.63 14.32
C LYS A 319 -10.73 22.65 14.11
N ALA A 320 -11.13 22.92 12.86
CA ALA A 320 -12.27 23.78 12.56
C ALA A 320 -13.55 23.24 13.21
N TRP A 321 -13.85 21.96 13.00
CA TRP A 321 -15.03 21.31 13.59
C TRP A 321 -15.03 21.38 15.12
N LEU A 322 -13.89 21.03 15.74
CA LEU A 322 -13.72 21.11 17.19
C LEU A 322 -13.96 22.52 17.74
N HIS A 323 -13.41 23.55 17.08
CA HIS A 323 -13.58 24.94 17.50
C HIS A 323 -15.00 25.47 17.28
N LEU A 324 -15.72 25.02 16.26
CA LEU A 324 -17.14 25.32 16.09
C LEU A 324 -17.96 24.76 17.27
N LEU A 325 -17.73 23.49 17.64
CA LEU A 325 -18.40 22.86 18.78
C LEU A 325 -18.10 23.53 20.12
N LEU A 326 -16.87 24.05 20.29
CA LEU A 326 -16.46 24.80 21.48
C LEU A 326 -16.96 26.27 21.47
N GLY A 327 -17.56 26.75 20.38
CA GLY A 327 -17.96 28.15 20.23
C GLY A 327 -16.80 29.13 20.01
N ASN A 328 -15.60 28.63 19.70
CA ASN A 328 -14.40 29.42 19.43
C ASN A 328 -14.37 29.92 17.98
N THR A 329 -15.30 30.81 17.64
CA THR A 329 -15.54 31.29 16.26
C THR A 329 -14.28 31.80 15.57
N ARG A 330 -13.44 32.57 16.26
CA ARG A 330 -12.18 33.09 15.71
C ARG A 330 -11.22 31.99 15.25
N GLU A 331 -11.08 30.94 16.04
CA GLU A 331 -10.19 29.81 15.71
C GLU A 331 -10.81 28.95 14.60
N ALA A 332 -12.12 28.74 14.63
CA ALA A 332 -12.84 28.07 13.55
C ALA A 332 -12.64 28.79 12.20
N ASP A 333 -12.81 30.11 12.17
CA ASP A 333 -12.60 30.94 10.97
C ASP A 333 -11.16 30.86 10.45
N HIS A 334 -10.18 30.81 11.37
CA HIS A 334 -8.78 30.65 11.01
C HIS A 334 -8.55 29.34 10.23
N TYR A 335 -9.00 28.20 10.75
CA TYR A 335 -8.83 26.91 10.08
C TYR A 335 -9.67 26.79 8.80
N LEU A 336 -10.89 27.34 8.76
CA LEU A 336 -11.71 27.40 7.55
C LEU A 336 -11.03 28.21 6.44
N ALA A 337 -10.34 29.31 6.78
CA ALA A 337 -9.56 30.08 5.82
C ALA A 337 -8.40 29.25 5.23
N ILE A 338 -7.69 28.47 6.06
CA ILE A 338 -6.62 27.57 5.60
C ILE A 338 -7.21 26.49 4.69
N MET A 339 -8.29 25.82 5.10
CA MET A 339 -8.97 24.81 4.28
C MET A 339 -9.35 25.34 2.90
N LYS A 340 -9.90 26.56 2.83
CA LYS A 340 -10.25 27.22 1.56
C LYS A 340 -9.03 27.44 0.67
N GLN A 341 -7.90 27.86 1.25
CA GLN A 341 -6.65 28.01 0.51
C GLN A 341 -6.13 26.65 -0.01
N LEU A 342 -6.17 25.60 0.82
CA LEU A 342 -5.78 24.25 0.43
C LEU A 342 -6.61 23.74 -0.76
N LEU A 343 -7.93 23.94 -0.73
CA LEU A 343 -8.84 23.53 -1.82
C LEU A 343 -8.58 24.24 -3.16
N SER A 344 -7.86 25.36 -3.15
CA SER A 344 -7.46 26.07 -4.39
C SER A 344 -6.23 25.46 -5.08
N ARG A 345 -5.50 24.56 -4.40
CA ARG A 345 -4.31 23.91 -4.94
C ARG A 345 -4.67 22.91 -6.04
N LYS A 346 -3.75 22.70 -6.98
CA LYS A 346 -3.97 21.85 -8.16
C LYS A 346 -4.21 20.37 -7.78
N ASP A 347 -3.51 19.87 -6.77
CA ASP A 347 -3.59 18.50 -6.26
C ASP A 347 -4.92 18.19 -5.54
N MET A 348 -5.67 19.23 -5.14
CA MET A 348 -7.00 19.09 -4.54
C MET A 348 -8.12 19.08 -5.60
N LYS A 349 -7.79 19.27 -6.88
CA LYS A 349 -8.77 19.24 -7.97
C LYS A 349 -9.37 17.83 -8.11
N GLY A 350 -10.68 17.72 -7.93
CA GLY A 350 -11.42 16.45 -8.06
C GLY A 350 -11.65 15.71 -6.74
N LYS A 351 -11.11 16.20 -5.62
CA LYS A 351 -11.41 15.69 -4.27
C LYS A 351 -12.73 16.26 -3.77
N MET A 352 -13.83 15.56 -4.07
CA MET A 352 -15.19 16.03 -3.78
C MET A 352 -15.49 15.96 -2.29
N ALA A 353 -15.03 14.91 -1.61
CA ALA A 353 -15.25 14.72 -0.18
C ALA A 353 -14.74 15.93 0.63
N GLU A 354 -13.48 16.33 0.44
CA GLU A 354 -12.89 17.49 1.13
C GLU A 354 -13.64 18.78 0.85
N ARG A 355 -14.06 19.03 -0.39
CA ARG A 355 -14.86 20.22 -0.71
C ARG A 355 -16.18 20.24 0.06
N LEU A 356 -16.88 19.11 0.09
CA LEU A 356 -18.17 19.00 0.77
C LEU A 356 -18.01 19.07 2.30
N MET A 357 -16.94 18.53 2.86
CA MET A 357 -16.60 18.68 4.28
C MET A 357 -16.38 20.15 4.65
N TYR A 358 -15.70 20.93 3.79
CA TYR A 358 -15.54 22.38 3.98
C TYR A 358 -16.87 23.13 3.89
N GLU A 359 -17.68 22.85 2.85
CA GLU A 359 -19.00 23.46 2.66
C GLU A 359 -19.92 23.19 3.86
N GLU A 360 -19.83 22.01 4.45
CA GLU A 360 -20.62 21.56 5.59
C GLU A 360 -20.29 22.37 6.85
N LEU A 361 -19.02 22.49 7.22
CA LEU A 361 -18.60 23.34 8.34
C LEU A 361 -18.93 24.82 8.14
N CYS A 362 -18.90 25.33 6.90
CA CYS A 362 -19.34 26.70 6.61
C CYS A 362 -20.85 26.90 6.80
N MET A 363 -21.66 25.86 6.58
CA MET A 363 -23.10 25.92 6.85
C MET A 363 -23.39 25.93 8.35
N GLU A 364 -22.62 25.21 9.16
CA GLU A 364 -22.77 25.19 10.63
C GLU A 364 -22.64 26.58 11.29
N GLN A 365 -21.95 27.52 10.64
CA GLN A 365 -21.81 28.90 11.13
C GLN A 365 -23.13 29.70 11.09
N LYS A 366 -24.14 29.22 10.35
CA LYS A 366 -25.45 29.87 10.24
C LYS A 366 -26.36 29.44 11.38
N GLN A 367 -27.15 30.38 11.90
CA GLN A 367 -28.16 30.03 12.89
C GLN A 367 -29.22 29.09 12.29
N ASP A 368 -29.55 28.01 13.02
CA ASP A 368 -30.55 27.01 12.65
C ASP A 368 -30.32 26.34 11.28
N PHE A 369 -29.05 26.18 10.88
CA PHE A 369 -28.67 25.55 9.60
C PHE A 369 -29.26 24.14 9.38
N THR A 370 -29.51 23.38 10.45
CA THR A 370 -30.07 22.03 10.36
C THR A 370 -31.51 22.00 9.83
N ALA A 371 -32.24 23.12 9.93
CA ALA A 371 -33.58 23.28 9.35
C ALA A 371 -33.54 23.63 7.85
N ASP A 372 -32.40 24.11 7.33
CA ASP A 372 -32.23 24.51 5.93
C ASP A 372 -32.26 23.26 5.01
N PRO A 373 -33.19 23.15 4.04
CA PRO A 373 -33.21 22.05 3.08
C PRO A 373 -31.92 21.91 2.27
N ALA A 374 -31.17 23.00 2.06
CA ALA A 374 -29.89 22.98 1.37
C ALA A 374 -28.81 22.22 2.17
N TYR A 375 -28.90 22.22 3.51
CA TYR A 375 -27.98 21.45 4.35
C TYR A 375 -28.19 19.94 4.16
N LEU A 376 -29.44 19.47 4.05
CA LEU A 376 -29.70 18.06 3.79
C LEU A 376 -29.18 17.61 2.41
N ASP A 377 -29.37 18.43 1.36
CA ASP A 377 -28.80 18.13 0.04
C ASP A 377 -27.27 18.01 0.09
N LEU A 378 -26.62 18.93 0.81
CA LEU A 378 -25.18 18.91 1.05
C LEU A 378 -24.74 17.62 1.75
N ILE A 379 -25.42 17.22 2.83
CA ILE A 379 -25.13 15.98 3.56
C ILE A 379 -25.32 14.75 2.67
N GLU A 380 -26.38 14.67 1.87
CA GLU A 380 -26.60 13.55 0.95
C GLU A 380 -25.50 13.44 -0.13
N ARG A 381 -25.00 14.58 -0.62
CA ARG A 381 -23.84 14.63 -1.53
C ARG A 381 -22.56 14.21 -0.80
N LEU A 382 -22.37 14.66 0.43
CA LEU A 382 -21.20 14.32 1.25
C LEU A 382 -21.14 12.82 1.51
N ILE A 383 -22.25 12.17 1.87
CA ILE A 383 -22.33 10.71 2.05
C ILE A 383 -21.80 9.97 0.83
N ARG A 384 -22.26 10.34 -0.37
CA ARG A 384 -21.84 9.70 -1.63
C ARG A 384 -20.35 9.90 -1.90
N ALA A 385 -19.83 11.09 -1.61
CA ALA A 385 -18.41 11.38 -1.77
C ALA A 385 -17.55 10.61 -0.76
N LEU A 386 -17.96 10.55 0.52
CA LEU A 386 -17.24 9.79 1.55
C LEU A 386 -17.18 8.30 1.23
N ILE A 387 -18.29 7.69 0.79
CA ILE A 387 -18.34 6.27 0.39
C ILE A 387 -17.38 5.99 -0.79
N LYS A 388 -17.24 6.93 -1.71
CA LYS A 388 -16.46 6.76 -2.94
C LYS A 388 -14.97 7.08 -2.74
N GLU A 389 -14.64 8.08 -1.94
CA GLU A 389 -13.31 8.70 -1.90
C GLU A 389 -12.58 8.50 -0.56
N LYS A 390 -13.24 8.01 0.49
CA LYS A 390 -12.68 7.90 1.85
C LYS A 390 -12.90 6.50 2.44
N SER A 391 -12.14 6.21 3.49
CA SER A 391 -12.34 4.99 4.28
C SER A 391 -13.67 5.05 5.05
N PHE A 392 -14.18 3.88 5.43
CA PHE A 392 -15.44 3.77 6.17
C PHE A 392 -15.45 4.60 7.47
N GLY A 393 -14.31 4.75 8.14
CA GLY A 393 -14.20 5.56 9.35
C GLY A 393 -14.66 7.01 9.17
N PHE A 394 -14.45 7.62 8.01
CA PHE A 394 -14.97 8.97 7.74
C PHE A 394 -16.49 9.01 7.70
N LEU A 395 -17.12 8.03 7.03
CA LEU A 395 -18.57 7.93 6.99
C LEU A 395 -19.13 7.70 8.40
N TYR A 396 -18.46 6.85 9.19
CA TYR A 396 -18.85 6.55 10.55
C TYR A 396 -18.77 7.77 11.48
N GLN A 397 -17.72 8.59 11.35
CA GLN A 397 -17.60 9.85 12.12
C GLN A 397 -18.73 10.84 11.84
N TYR A 398 -19.28 10.86 10.61
CA TYR A 398 -20.44 11.69 10.26
C TYR A 398 -21.78 11.07 10.65
N LYS A 399 -21.82 9.88 11.27
CA LYS A 399 -23.08 9.14 11.52
C LYS A 399 -24.12 9.98 12.25
N ASN A 400 -23.72 10.71 13.29
CA ASN A 400 -24.64 11.49 14.11
C ASN A 400 -25.14 12.73 13.36
N VAL A 401 -24.24 13.41 12.64
CA VAL A 401 -24.58 14.57 11.77
C VAL A 401 -25.61 14.16 10.72
N ILE A 402 -25.40 13.02 10.06
CA ILE A 402 -26.31 12.49 9.04
C ILE A 402 -27.68 12.14 9.64
N LEU A 403 -27.70 11.44 10.78
CA LEU A 403 -28.94 11.05 11.45
C LEU A 403 -29.73 12.27 11.94
N GLU A 404 -29.05 13.29 12.47
CA GLU A 404 -29.69 14.55 12.86
C GLU A 404 -30.27 15.27 11.65
N ALA A 405 -29.51 15.44 10.57
CA ALA A 405 -29.98 16.10 9.35
C ALA A 405 -31.25 15.46 8.78
N TYR A 406 -31.29 14.12 8.71
CA TYR A 406 -32.51 13.41 8.28
C TYR A 406 -33.67 13.60 9.25
N THR A 407 -33.42 13.53 10.56
CA THR A 407 -34.45 13.61 11.59
C THR A 407 -35.09 15.00 11.62
N ARG A 408 -34.28 16.07 11.55
CA ARG A 408 -34.72 17.48 11.50
C ARG A 408 -35.62 17.74 10.30
N GLN A 409 -35.29 17.14 9.15
CA GLN A 409 -36.08 17.22 7.92
C GLN A 409 -37.19 16.17 7.81
N ARG A 410 -37.50 15.46 8.91
CA ARG A 410 -38.56 14.43 9.00
C ARG A 410 -38.41 13.29 8.00
N LYS A 411 -37.17 12.96 7.60
CA LYS A 411 -36.82 11.86 6.69
C LYS A 411 -36.50 10.56 7.45
N TYR A 412 -37.38 10.16 8.37
CA TYR A 412 -37.14 9.03 9.28
C TYR A 412 -36.83 7.70 8.59
N LYS A 413 -37.44 7.43 7.43
CA LYS A 413 -37.12 6.23 6.63
C LYS A 413 -35.66 6.19 6.19
N LYS A 414 -35.13 7.32 5.69
CA LYS A 414 -33.72 7.43 5.30
C LYS A 414 -32.78 7.33 6.50
N ALA A 415 -33.16 7.90 7.65
CA ALA A 415 -32.40 7.77 8.89
C ALA A 415 -32.29 6.30 9.34
N LEU A 416 -33.40 5.55 9.28
CA LEU A 416 -33.42 4.13 9.60
C LEU A 416 -32.56 3.32 8.62
N GLU A 417 -32.74 3.52 7.31
CA GLU A 417 -31.95 2.84 6.27
C GLU A 417 -30.44 3.08 6.46
N PHE A 418 -30.03 4.31 6.76
CA PHE A 418 -28.64 4.65 7.03
C PHE A 418 -28.13 3.98 8.33
N SER A 419 -28.93 4.01 9.41
CA SER A 419 -28.58 3.34 10.67
C SER A 419 -28.39 1.83 10.47
N GLU A 420 -29.28 1.18 9.74
CA GLU A 420 -29.18 -0.25 9.42
C GLU A 420 -27.93 -0.56 8.58
N GLN A 421 -27.62 0.29 7.59
CA GLN A 421 -26.42 0.17 6.76
C GLN A 421 -25.13 0.26 7.59
N ILE A 422 -25.04 1.24 8.49
CA ILE A 422 -23.90 1.39 9.40
C ILE A 422 -23.80 0.20 10.35
N SER A 423 -24.91 -0.17 11.00
CA SER A 423 -24.95 -1.32 11.90
C SER A 423 -24.63 -2.65 11.22
N ALA A 424 -24.94 -2.83 9.94
CA ALA A 424 -24.58 -4.04 9.20
C ALA A 424 -23.06 -4.15 8.99
N LYS A 425 -22.36 -3.02 8.83
CA LYS A 425 -20.89 -2.98 8.74
C LYS A 425 -20.22 -3.13 10.10
N THR A 426 -20.77 -2.55 11.16
CA THR A 426 -20.16 -2.63 12.50
C THR A 426 -20.55 -3.86 13.32
N ARG A 427 -21.68 -4.54 13.03
CA ARG A 427 -21.99 -5.88 13.62
C ARG A 427 -21.04 -6.98 13.12
N LYS A 428 -20.34 -6.75 12.01
CA LYS A 428 -19.15 -7.51 11.59
C LYS A 428 -17.85 -6.94 12.19
N SER A 429 -17.95 -6.10 13.22
CA SER A 429 -16.82 -5.50 13.96
C SER A 429 -17.03 -5.55 15.48
N THR A 430 -18.01 -6.33 15.92
CA THR A 430 -18.32 -6.56 17.34
C THR A 430 -18.59 -8.04 17.51
N PHE A 431 -17.58 -8.82 17.92
CA PHE A 431 -17.62 -9.88 18.95
C PHE A 431 -16.25 -10.56 19.09
#